data_AF-V5HFL9-F1
#
_entry.id   AF-V5HFL9-F1
#
_cell.length_a   1.000
_cell.length_b   1.000
_cell.length_c   1.000
_cell.angle_alpha   90.00
_cell.angle_beta   90.00
_cell.angle_gamma   90.00
#
_symmetry.space_group_name_H-M   'P 1'
#
loop_
_entity.id
_entity.type
_entity.pdbx_description
1 polymer ?
#
loop_
_entity_poly.entity_id
_entity_poly.type
_entity_poly.pdbx_seq_one_letter_code
_entity_poly.pdbx_strand_id
1 'polypeptide(L)'
;GVWKGVMVPGLTFGNAVLCMKYEVQMSAGRLALGAHRYAPNEGVQGDVGWASFESRKATSTVKFDQRLNDMEQMRWAAKVYNFLYMKSLNTNWTKRT
;
A
#
# COMPACT_ATOMS: atom_id res chain seq x y z
N GLY A 1 -22.24 3.32 -13.74
CA GLY A 1 -22.49 2.95 -12.33
C GLY A 1 -22.10 1.51 -12.05
N VAL A 2 -22.68 0.54 -12.76
CA VAL A 2 -22.55 -0.90 -12.45
C VAL A 2 -21.14 -1.46 -12.61
N TRP A 3 -20.42 -1.08 -13.67
CA TRP A 3 -19.08 -1.60 -13.93
C TRP A 3 -18.07 -1.29 -12.80
N LYS A 4 -18.19 -0.11 -12.15
CA LYS A 4 -17.34 0.27 -11.01
C LYS A 4 -17.52 -0.70 -9.85
N GLY A 5 -18.76 -1.10 -9.57
CA GLY A 5 -19.06 -2.06 -8.49
C GLY A 5 -18.51 -3.47 -8.73
N VAL A 6 -18.26 -3.86 -9.98
CA VAL A 6 -17.85 -5.22 -10.35
C VAL A 6 -16.35 -5.33 -10.63
N MET A 7 -15.79 -4.38 -11.39
CA MET A 7 -14.40 -4.44 -11.84
C MET A 7 -13.41 -3.86 -10.83
N VAL A 8 -13.77 -2.77 -10.14
CA VAL A 8 -12.86 -2.08 -9.20
C VAL A 8 -12.42 -2.98 -8.04
N PRO A 9 -13.30 -3.80 -7.41
CA PRO A 9 -12.86 -4.72 -6.36
C PRO A 9 -11.84 -5.75 -6.86
N GLY A 10 -12.05 -6.34 -8.04
CA GLY A 10 -11.14 -7.31 -8.64
C GLY A 10 -9.77 -6.71 -8.97
N LEU A 11 -9.76 -5.51 -9.56
CA LEU A 11 -8.54 -4.77 -9.84
C LEU A 11 -7.78 -4.37 -8.57
N THR A 12 -8.50 -4.00 -7.52
CA THR A 12 -7.94 -3.63 -6.22
C THR A 12 -7.33 -4.84 -5.52
N PHE A 13 -8.02 -5.97 -5.54
CA PHE A 13 -7.51 -7.23 -5.01
C PHE A 13 -6.26 -7.71 -5.78
N GLY A 14 -6.32 -7.72 -7.10
CA GLY A 14 -5.19 -8.11 -7.95
C GLY A 14 -3.96 -7.23 -7.71
N ASN A 15 -4.15 -5.91 -7.57
CA ASN A 15 -3.07 -4.98 -7.26
C ASN A 15 -2.50 -5.19 -5.84
N ALA A 16 -3.33 -5.54 -4.86
CA ALA A 16 -2.89 -5.85 -3.50
C ALA A 16 -2.09 -7.16 -3.41
N VAL A 17 -2.46 -8.17 -4.21
CA VAL A 17 -1.77 -9.48 -4.23
C VAL A 17 -0.50 -9.44 -5.07
N LEU A 18 -0.54 -8.82 -6.24
CA LEU A 18 0.57 -8.86 -7.21
C LEU A 18 1.59 -7.72 -7.03
N CYS A 19 1.30 -6.73 -6.18
CA CYS A 19 2.14 -5.54 -5.99
C CYS A 19 2.57 -4.92 -7.34
N MET A 20 1.60 -4.67 -8.22
CA MET A 20 1.88 -4.18 -9.57
C MET A 20 2.64 -2.85 -9.54
N LYS A 21 3.55 -2.65 -10.50
CA LYS A 21 4.18 -1.35 -10.74
C LYS A 21 3.10 -0.30 -11.04
N TYR A 22 3.31 0.93 -10.59
CA TYR A 22 2.37 2.04 -10.74
C TYR A 22 1.91 2.25 -12.19
N GLU A 23 2.81 2.13 -13.17
CA GLU A 23 2.49 2.27 -14.59
C GLU A 23 1.51 1.20 -15.09
N VAL A 24 1.69 -0.05 -14.67
CA VAL A 24 0.82 -1.18 -15.01
C VAL A 24 -0.54 -1.01 -14.33
N GLN A 25 -0.55 -0.53 -13.09
CA GLN A 25 -1.76 -0.19 -12.37
C GLN A 25 -2.55 0.90 -13.13
N MET A 26 -1.90 1.99 -13.54
CA MET A 26 -2.57 3.08 -14.28
C MET A 26 -3.04 2.65 -15.68
N SER A 27 -2.28 1.79 -16.38
CA SER A 27 -2.73 1.27 -17.67
C SER A 27 -3.95 0.35 -17.54
N ALA A 28 -3.95 -0.54 -16.56
CA ALA A 28 -5.08 -1.41 -16.25
C ALA A 28 -6.31 -0.59 -15.81
N GLY A 29 -6.11 0.45 -15.00
CA GLY A 29 -7.16 1.37 -14.58
C GLY A 29 -7.80 2.08 -15.77
N ARG A 30 -6.99 2.63 -16.70
CA ARG A 30 -7.50 3.26 -17.93
C ARG A 30 -8.28 2.29 -18.80
N LEU A 31 -7.75 1.09 -19.00
CA LEU A 31 -8.42 0.05 -19.79
C LEU A 31 -9.78 -0.30 -19.19
N ALA A 32 -9.84 -0.50 -17.88
CA ALA A 32 -11.08 -0.83 -17.17
C ALA A 32 -12.10 0.33 -17.18
N LEU A 33 -11.61 1.58 -17.12
CA LEU A 33 -12.44 2.79 -17.21
C LEU A 33 -12.93 3.08 -18.64
N GLY A 34 -12.37 2.43 -19.67
CA GLY A 34 -12.53 2.85 -21.06
C GLY A 34 -11.95 4.25 -21.33
N ALA A 35 -10.98 4.69 -20.51
CA ALA A 35 -10.40 6.01 -20.59
C ALA A 35 -9.30 6.11 -21.65
N HIS A 36 -9.12 7.30 -22.21
CA HIS A 36 -8.05 7.55 -23.17
C HIS A 36 -6.66 7.29 -22.56
N ARG A 37 -5.68 6.91 -23.39
CA ARG A 37 -4.30 6.63 -22.95
C ARG A 37 -3.66 7.80 -22.19
N TYR A 38 -3.99 9.03 -22.57
CA TYR A 38 -3.49 10.26 -21.94
C TYR A 38 -4.39 10.79 -20.82
N ALA A 39 -5.39 10.03 -20.36
CA ALA A 39 -6.18 10.42 -19.21
C ALA A 39 -5.25 10.64 -17.99
N PRO A 40 -5.46 11.72 -17.21
CA PRO A 40 -4.63 12.04 -16.06
C PRO A 40 -4.65 10.91 -15.03
N ASN A 41 -3.49 10.62 -14.44
CA ASN A 41 -3.36 9.51 -13.49
C ASN A 41 -4.20 9.76 -12.23
N GLU A 42 -4.28 11.00 -11.76
CA GLU A 42 -5.07 11.35 -10.58
C GLU A 42 -6.56 11.08 -10.80
N GLY A 43 -7.05 11.36 -12.01
CA GLY A 43 -8.44 11.06 -12.40
C GLY A 43 -8.71 9.56 -12.41
N VAL A 44 -7.82 8.77 -13.02
CA VAL A 44 -7.90 7.30 -13.03
C VAL A 44 -7.87 6.75 -11.61
N GLN A 45 -6.97 7.26 -10.78
CA GLN A 45 -6.81 6.82 -9.41
C GLN A 45 -8.04 7.17 -8.54
N GLY A 46 -8.60 8.37 -8.71
CA GLY A 46 -9.83 8.79 -8.02
C GLY A 46 -11.04 7.97 -8.47
N ASP A 47 -11.20 7.75 -9.77
CA ASP A 47 -12.34 7.00 -10.32
C ASP A 47 -12.33 5.52 -9.96
N VAL A 48 -11.15 4.90 -9.87
CA VAL A 48 -10.97 3.52 -9.42
C VAL A 48 -10.93 3.44 -7.88
N GLY A 49 -10.84 4.56 -7.16
CA GLY A 49 -10.76 4.56 -5.70
C GLY A 49 -9.45 3.97 -5.16
N TRP A 50 -8.36 4.11 -5.91
CA TRP A 50 -7.06 3.61 -5.49
C TRP A 50 -6.33 4.61 -4.58
N ALA A 51 -5.77 4.09 -3.49
CA ALA A 51 -4.84 4.85 -2.67
C ALA A 51 -3.51 5.06 -3.42
N SER A 52 -2.86 6.21 -3.18
CA SER A 52 -1.54 6.48 -3.76
C SER A 52 -0.54 5.44 -3.25
N PHE A 53 0.55 5.23 -4.00
CA PHE A 53 1.61 4.33 -3.53
C PHE A 53 2.12 4.74 -2.15
N GLU A 54 2.30 6.04 -1.92
CA GLU A 54 2.72 6.59 -0.64
C GLU A 54 1.71 6.31 0.48
N SER A 55 0.42 6.52 0.23
CA SER A 55 -0.65 6.21 1.19
C SER A 55 -0.68 4.72 1.54
N ARG A 56 -0.50 3.83 0.56
CA ARG A 56 -0.42 2.37 0.80
C ARG A 56 0.82 2.00 1.60
N LYS A 57 1.98 2.58 1.27
CA LYS A 57 3.23 2.36 1.98
C LYS A 57 3.10 2.80 3.43
N ALA A 58 2.61 4.02 3.69
CA ALA A 58 2.38 4.53 5.04
C ALA A 58 1.44 3.63 5.84
N THR A 59 0.32 3.21 5.24
CA THR A 59 -0.63 2.29 5.87
C THR A 59 0.03 0.94 6.21
N SER A 60 0.85 0.40 5.31
CA SER A 60 1.56 -0.86 5.54
C SER A 60 2.61 -0.72 6.66
N THR A 61 3.32 0.40 6.72
CA THR A 61 4.29 0.71 7.78
C THR A 61 3.60 0.75 9.14
N VAL A 62 2.49 1.49 9.27
CA VAL A 62 1.72 1.59 10.52
C VAL A 62 1.17 0.24 10.96
N LYS A 63 0.60 -0.54 10.03
CA LYS A 63 0.09 -1.89 10.34
C LYS A 63 1.20 -2.84 10.80
N PHE A 64 2.38 -2.73 10.20
CA PHE A 64 3.53 -3.54 10.60
C PHE A 64 4.04 -3.15 11.98
N ASP A 65 4.10 -1.86 12.29
CA ASP A 65 4.49 -1.37 13.61
C ASP A 65 3.51 -1.83 14.71
N GLN A 66 2.19 -1.71 14.46
CA GLN A 66 1.17 -2.25 15.36
C GLN A 66 1.34 -3.77 15.57
N ARG A 67 1.57 -4.52 14.48
CA ARG A 67 1.80 -5.97 14.57
C ARG A 67 3.05 -6.31 15.39
N LEU A 68 4.10 -5.49 15.34
CA LEU A 68 5.29 -5.68 16.17
C LEU A 68 4.99 -5.41 17.65
N ASN A 69 4.20 -4.39 17.96
CA ASN A 69 3.77 -4.07 19.32
C ASN A 69 2.92 -5.19 19.94
N ASP A 70 2.02 -5.79 19.16
CA ASP A 70 1.16 -6.90 19.61
C ASP A 70 1.88 -8.26 19.62
N MET A 71 3.12 -8.33 19.12
CA MET A 71 3.85 -9.58 18.97
C MET A 71 4.42 -10.09 20.29
N GLU A 72 4.28 -11.40 20.54
CA GLU A 72 4.91 -12.04 21.69
C GLU A 72 6.43 -11.84 21.72
N GLN A 73 6.94 -11.42 22.87
CA GLN A 73 8.33 -11.05 23.11
C GLN A 73 9.34 -12.17 22.84
N MET A 74 8.89 -13.43 22.78
CA MET A 74 9.77 -14.56 22.48
C MET A 74 10.17 -14.59 21.00
N ARG A 75 9.40 -13.95 20.11
CA ARG A 75 9.65 -13.93 18.67
C ARG A 75 10.78 -12.96 18.32
N TRP A 76 11.66 -13.40 17.42
CA TRP A 76 12.85 -12.65 17.01
C TRP A 76 12.57 -11.23 16.53
N ALA A 77 11.50 -11.01 15.77
CA ALA A 77 11.15 -9.69 15.25
C ALA A 77 10.86 -8.69 16.39
N ALA A 78 10.10 -9.10 17.42
CA ALA A 78 9.82 -8.28 18.60
C ALA A 78 11.09 -8.00 19.42
N LYS A 79 11.94 -9.03 19.60
CA LYS A 79 13.22 -8.87 20.31
C LYS A 79 14.15 -7.86 19.65
N VAL A 80 14.30 -7.96 18.32
CA VAL A 80 15.15 -7.03 17.56
C VAL A 80 14.59 -5.63 17.61
N TYR A 81 13.27 -5.46 17.44
CA TYR A 81 12.61 -4.16 17.54
C TYR A 81 12.85 -3.51 18.92
N ASN A 82 12.60 -4.25 20.00
CA ASN A 82 12.80 -3.75 21.36
C ASN A 82 14.27 -3.47 21.66
N PHE A 83 15.18 -4.30 21.16
CA PHE A 83 16.62 -4.05 21.27
C PHE A 83 17.03 -2.74 20.58
N LEU A 84 16.56 -2.50 19.35
CA LEU A 84 16.84 -1.26 18.61
C LEU A 84 16.28 -0.04 19.34
N TYR A 85 15.05 -0.15 19.86
CA TYR A 85 14.40 0.89 20.67
C TYR A 85 15.20 1.19 21.95
N MET A 86 15.54 0.16 22.73
CA MET A 86 16.33 0.31 23.97
C MET A 86 17.73 0.87 23.71
N LYS A 87 18.33 0.57 22.56
CA LYS A 87 19.62 1.13 22.15
C LYS A 87 19.54 2.53 21.54
N SER A 88 18.33 3.10 21.42
CA SER A 88 18.08 4.42 20.79
C SER A 88 18.70 4.53 19.39
N LEU A 89 18.72 3.43 18.65
CA LEU A 89 19.29 3.39 17.31
C LEU A 89 18.23 3.82 16.29
N ASN A 90 18.37 5.06 15.84
CA ASN A 90 17.50 5.62 14.81
C ASN A 90 17.84 5.05 13.43
N THR A 91 17.15 3.98 13.06
CA THR A 91 17.14 3.45 11.70
C THR A 91 16.45 4.40 10.73
N ASN A 92 16.65 4.20 9.43
CA ASN A 92 15.93 4.93 8.38
C ASN A 92 14.40 4.76 8.47
N TRP A 93 13.92 3.76 9.20
CA TRP A 93 12.50 3.55 9.50
C TRP A 93 12.01 4.60 10.51
N THR A 94 12.65 4.67 11.68
CA THR A 94 12.33 5.61 12.77
C THR A 94 12.51 7.08 12.42
N LYS A 95 13.31 7.40 11.39
CA LYS A 95 13.44 8.79 10.88
C LYS A 95 12.31 9.22 9.95
N ARG A 96 11.47 8.29 9.49
CA ARG A 96 10.42 8.51 8.48
C ARG A 96 9.00 8.43 9.03
N THR A 97 8.81 7.73 10.15
CA THR A 97 7.62 7.80 11.01
C THR A 97 7.71 9.01 11.91
#